data_AF-A0A7G8H3P3-F1
#
_entry.id   AF-A0A7G8H3P3-F1
#
_cell.length_a   1.000
_cell.length_b   1.000
_cell.length_c   1.000
_cell.angle_alpha   90.00
_cell.angle_beta   90.00
_cell.angle_gamma   90.00
#
_symmetry.space_group_name_H-M   'P 1'
#
loop_
_entity.id
_entity.type
_entity.pdbx_description
1 polymer ?
#
loop_
_entity_poly.entity_id
_entity_poly.type
_entity_poly.pdbx_seq_one_letter_code
_entity_poly.pdbx_strand_id
1 'polypeptide(L)'
;MPRVSETESWIKPFRRQIAETCGESWYVRNNRGRIRLVVRDAGTVSLPFEWTARGSALALPRIQQIFKRWNGGQITLAAAAQNADTSSSHQKLDFSQLIETYREFVPNAGDKTWEGFYLPVLRNCAKAFEGRPPVDGEALAMQCLAQWEQGTRMRQMCRQKLYSFLNWAVQRGHLKPIYSPPATLPETLKPKRIGYPLSDAQILQILDNLPQGEKHNRWRFAIQLCSVYGLRPEELRYLRIKDGANGAELWTIYQKSMGGTKGAKTQPRRLHPLLVRDADGSAINWNLQSRLQVGEKLPPLNSEGNGSEALSRYLRRRTVWLSMREDAKRQGEQLTPYSFRHRYAKGMHAANIPIANISEAMGHTIEVHLKSYARFKPNATADLVAAVNA
;
A
#
# COMPACT_ATOMS: atom_id res chain seq x y z
N MET A 1 49.48 -25.46 -42.74
CA MET A 1 48.40 -25.86 -41.81
C MET A 1 47.15 -26.17 -42.62
N PRO A 2 46.56 -27.38 -42.55
CA PRO A 2 45.40 -27.71 -43.37
C PRO A 2 44.14 -27.03 -42.79
N ARG A 3 43.34 -26.41 -43.67
CA ARG A 3 41.97 -25.96 -43.38
C ARG A 3 41.11 -27.20 -43.12
N VAL A 4 40.60 -27.36 -41.89
CA VAL A 4 39.62 -28.38 -41.55
C VAL A 4 38.33 -28.04 -42.28
N SER A 5 38.04 -28.76 -43.37
CA SER A 5 36.75 -28.71 -44.04
C SER A 5 35.67 -29.26 -43.10
N GLU A 6 34.59 -28.51 -42.88
CA GLU A 6 33.40 -28.98 -42.16
C GLU A 6 32.70 -30.09 -42.97
N THR A 7 33.14 -31.35 -42.81
CA THR A 7 32.68 -32.52 -43.58
C THR A 7 31.67 -33.40 -42.85
N GLU A 8 31.24 -33.05 -41.63
CA GLU A 8 30.28 -33.87 -40.88
C GLU A 8 28.83 -33.60 -41.31
N SER A 9 28.12 -34.66 -41.71
CA SER A 9 26.79 -34.61 -42.34
C SER A 9 25.70 -33.97 -41.48
N TRP A 10 25.87 -33.90 -40.16
CA TRP A 10 24.89 -33.32 -39.23
C TRP A 10 25.00 -31.79 -39.09
N ILE A 11 26.12 -31.17 -39.48
CA ILE A 11 26.37 -29.73 -39.24
C ILE A 11 25.40 -28.87 -40.05
N LYS A 12 25.21 -29.19 -41.35
CA LYS A 12 24.32 -28.43 -42.23
C LYS A 12 22.85 -28.49 -41.78
N PRO A 13 22.26 -29.68 -41.51
CA PRO A 13 20.92 -29.78 -40.95
C PRO A 13 20.74 -29.03 -39.63
N PHE A 14 21.70 -29.13 -38.70
CA PHE A 14 21.62 -28.46 -37.41
C PHE A 14 21.59 -26.93 -37.53
N ARG A 15 22.49 -26.36 -38.35
CA ARG A 15 22.49 -24.90 -38.61
C ARG A 15 21.21 -24.44 -39.29
N ARG A 16 20.68 -25.24 -40.23
CA ARG A 16 19.41 -24.96 -40.91
C ARG A 16 18.24 -24.92 -39.92
N GLN A 17 18.15 -25.90 -39.01
CA GLN A 17 17.10 -25.92 -37.98
C GLN A 17 17.17 -24.71 -37.05
N ILE A 18 18.37 -24.22 -36.72
CA ILE A 18 18.52 -22.99 -35.94
C ILE A 18 18.02 -21.78 -36.73
N ALA A 19 18.43 -21.64 -37.99
CA ALA A 19 17.98 -20.55 -38.85
C ALA A 19 16.45 -20.52 -39.02
N GLU A 20 15.84 -21.69 -39.23
CA GLU A 20 14.38 -21.83 -39.37
C GLU A 20 13.62 -21.52 -38.07
N THR A 21 14.20 -21.79 -36.90
CA THR A 21 13.49 -21.65 -35.60
C THR A 21 13.84 -20.40 -34.81
N CYS A 22 15.00 -19.79 -35.08
CA CYS A 22 15.55 -18.64 -34.36
C CYS A 22 15.92 -17.45 -35.28
N GLY A 23 15.84 -17.63 -36.61
CA GLY A 23 16.20 -16.61 -37.59
C GLY A 23 17.66 -16.66 -38.05
N GLU A 24 17.94 -16.04 -39.21
CA GLU A 24 19.26 -16.11 -39.88
C GLU A 24 20.40 -15.44 -39.12
N SER A 25 20.09 -14.57 -38.15
CA SER A 25 21.09 -13.93 -37.29
C SER A 25 21.65 -14.88 -36.21
N TRP A 26 21.10 -16.08 -36.06
CA TRP A 26 21.50 -17.08 -35.07
C TRP A 26 22.25 -18.24 -35.72
N TYR A 27 23.46 -18.51 -35.25
CA TYR A 27 24.25 -19.62 -35.78
C TYR A 27 25.22 -20.18 -34.75
N VAL A 28 25.77 -21.36 -35.05
CA VAL A 28 26.66 -22.09 -34.16
C VAL A 28 27.99 -22.39 -34.84
N ARG A 29 29.06 -22.37 -34.05
CA ARG A 29 30.41 -22.73 -34.48
C ARG A 29 31.09 -23.67 -33.49
N ASN A 30 32.01 -24.48 -34.00
CA ASN A 30 32.91 -25.25 -33.16
C ASN A 30 33.85 -24.29 -32.45
N ASN A 31 33.94 -24.40 -31.13
CA ASN A 31 34.96 -23.74 -30.36
C ASN A 31 35.57 -24.73 -29.37
N ARG A 32 36.79 -25.21 -29.68
CA ARG A 32 37.54 -26.18 -28.87
C ARG A 32 36.70 -27.43 -28.52
N GLY A 33 35.97 -27.97 -29.50
CA GLY A 33 35.16 -29.17 -29.33
C GLY A 33 33.81 -28.95 -28.64
N ARG A 34 33.40 -27.71 -28.39
CA ARG A 34 32.07 -27.37 -27.83
C ARG A 34 31.25 -26.52 -28.77
N ILE A 35 29.93 -26.59 -28.62
CA ILE A 35 28.97 -25.75 -29.34
C ILE A 35 29.02 -24.34 -28.76
N ARG A 36 29.43 -23.37 -29.59
CA ARG A 36 29.32 -21.95 -29.28
C ARG A 36 28.23 -21.33 -30.13
N LEU A 37 27.20 -20.80 -29.47
CA LEU A 37 26.12 -20.03 -30.07
C LEU A 37 26.59 -18.60 -30.34
N VAL A 38 26.25 -18.09 -31.51
CA VAL A 38 26.56 -16.73 -31.96
C VAL A 38 25.28 -16.09 -32.44
N VAL A 39 25.04 -14.87 -31.99
CA VAL A 39 23.94 -14.02 -32.45
C VAL A 39 24.55 -12.76 -33.02
N ARG A 40 24.26 -12.47 -34.30
CA ARG A 40 24.76 -11.28 -34.98
C ARG A 40 24.40 -10.05 -34.16
N ASP A 41 25.38 -9.17 -33.96
CA ASP A 41 25.27 -7.90 -33.19
C ASP A 41 24.94 -8.03 -31.69
N ALA A 42 24.76 -9.24 -31.16
CA ALA A 42 24.43 -9.48 -29.74
C ALA A 42 25.48 -10.32 -28.98
N GLY A 43 26.45 -10.89 -29.68
CA GLY A 43 27.63 -11.56 -29.10
C GLY A 43 27.57 -13.08 -29.16
N THR A 44 28.30 -13.75 -28.26
CA THR A 44 28.45 -15.22 -28.26
C THR A 44 28.29 -15.82 -26.88
N VAL A 45 27.76 -17.04 -26.80
CA VAL A 45 27.68 -17.82 -25.56
C VAL A 45 28.13 -19.25 -25.80
N SER A 46 28.94 -19.79 -24.87
CA SER A 46 29.33 -21.19 -24.91
C SER A 46 28.23 -22.04 -24.31
N LEU A 47 27.80 -23.08 -25.02
CA LEU A 47 26.84 -24.04 -24.50
C LEU A 47 27.57 -25.26 -23.92
N PRO A 48 27.01 -25.96 -22.93
CA PRO A 48 27.67 -27.08 -22.28
C PRO A 48 27.68 -28.37 -23.11
N PHE A 49 27.42 -28.31 -24.42
CA PHE A 49 27.33 -29.46 -25.32
C PHE A 49 28.58 -29.61 -26.18
N GLU A 50 28.98 -30.85 -26.43
CA GLU A 50 30.09 -31.18 -27.33
C GLU A 50 29.72 -30.90 -28.80
N TRP A 51 30.72 -30.61 -29.63
CA TRP A 51 30.57 -30.43 -31.07
C TRP A 51 30.46 -31.79 -31.78
N THR A 52 29.34 -32.48 -31.55
CA THR A 52 29.04 -33.80 -32.13
C THR A 52 27.57 -33.87 -32.56
N ALA A 53 27.20 -34.87 -33.37
CA ALA A 53 25.81 -35.09 -33.78
C ALA A 53 24.86 -35.19 -32.57
N ARG A 54 25.24 -35.95 -31.53
CA ARG A 54 24.48 -36.06 -30.27
C ARG A 54 24.40 -34.72 -29.53
N GLY A 55 25.52 -34.01 -29.44
CA GLY A 55 25.56 -32.68 -28.83
C GLY A 55 24.65 -31.68 -29.53
N SER A 56 24.55 -31.76 -30.87
CA SER A 56 23.67 -30.91 -31.68
C SER A 56 22.19 -31.14 -31.38
N ALA A 57 21.77 -32.40 -31.25
CA ALA A 57 20.40 -32.77 -30.90
C ALA A 57 20.01 -32.28 -29.49
N LEU A 58 20.95 -32.33 -28.54
CA LEU A 58 20.75 -31.81 -27.18
C LEU A 58 20.77 -30.28 -27.11
N ALA A 59 21.56 -29.63 -27.97
CA ALA A 59 21.70 -28.18 -27.99
C ALA A 59 20.52 -27.45 -28.64
N LEU A 60 19.85 -28.05 -29.63
CA LEU A 60 18.79 -27.39 -30.38
C LEU A 60 17.62 -26.90 -29.50
N PRO A 61 17.01 -27.72 -28.61
CA PRO A 61 15.93 -27.25 -27.74
C PRO A 61 16.40 -26.12 -26.81
N ARG A 62 17.66 -26.19 -26.38
CA ARG A 62 18.25 -25.15 -25.54
C ARG A 62 18.39 -23.82 -26.29
N ILE A 63 18.90 -23.85 -27.52
CA ILE A 63 19.03 -22.63 -28.35
C ILE A 63 17.66 -21.98 -28.59
N GLN A 64 16.63 -22.78 -28.88
CA GLN A 64 15.26 -22.28 -29.05
C GLN A 64 14.70 -21.63 -27.77
N GLN A 65 15.00 -22.17 -26.59
CA GLN A 65 14.62 -21.54 -25.32
C GLN A 65 15.36 -20.23 -25.07
N ILE A 66 16.65 -20.15 -25.43
CA ILE A 66 17.43 -18.91 -25.34
C ILE A 66 16.83 -17.84 -26.26
N PHE A 67 16.51 -18.21 -27.51
CA PHE A 67 15.88 -17.31 -28.48
C PHE A 67 14.57 -16.71 -27.94
N LYS A 68 13.66 -17.55 -27.43
CA LYS A 68 12.38 -17.09 -26.84
C LYS A 68 12.58 -16.12 -25.67
N ARG A 69 13.61 -16.32 -24.85
CA ARG A 69 13.88 -15.49 -23.66
C ARG A 69 14.67 -14.23 -23.94
N TRP A 70 15.47 -14.22 -25.00
CA TRP A 70 16.22 -13.06 -25.41
C TRP A 70 15.32 -11.88 -25.79
N ASN A 71 14.04 -12.16 -26.13
CA ASN A 71 12.95 -11.18 -26.31
C ASN A 71 13.35 -9.96 -27.16
N GLY A 72 14.01 -10.20 -28.30
CA GLY A 72 14.46 -9.15 -29.22
C GLY A 72 15.57 -8.25 -28.69
N GLY A 73 16.35 -8.68 -27.68
CA GLY A 73 17.47 -7.92 -27.14
C GLY A 73 17.17 -7.13 -25.86
N GLN A 74 16.00 -7.31 -25.25
CA GLN A 74 15.67 -6.69 -23.96
C GLN A 74 16.56 -7.17 -22.79
N ILE A 75 17.17 -8.34 -22.93
CA ILE A 75 18.19 -8.87 -22.00
C ILE A 75 19.43 -9.32 -22.77
N THR A 76 20.58 -9.38 -22.09
CA THR A 76 21.82 -9.83 -22.73
C THR A 76 21.75 -11.30 -23.14
N LEU A 77 22.48 -11.70 -24.18
CA LEU A 77 22.52 -13.10 -24.63
C LEU A 77 23.01 -14.05 -23.52
N ALA A 78 23.96 -13.59 -22.69
CA ALA A 78 24.43 -14.33 -21.52
C ALA A 78 23.31 -14.53 -20.47
N ALA A 79 22.53 -13.48 -20.18
CA ALA A 79 21.39 -13.58 -19.25
C ALA A 79 20.28 -14.48 -19.81
N ALA A 80 19.98 -14.41 -21.12
CA ALA A 80 19.04 -15.32 -21.77
C ALA A 80 19.51 -16.78 -21.69
N ALA A 81 20.80 -17.02 -21.87
CA ALA A 81 21.42 -18.34 -21.75
C ALA A 81 21.38 -18.89 -20.33
N GLN A 82 21.67 -18.06 -19.32
CA GLN A 82 21.59 -18.43 -17.91
C GLN A 82 20.15 -18.71 -17.48
N ASN A 83 19.19 -17.88 -17.91
CA ASN A 83 17.77 -18.11 -17.65
C ASN A 83 17.29 -19.42 -18.26
N ALA A 84 17.70 -19.73 -19.50
CA ALA A 84 17.38 -21.02 -20.09
C ALA A 84 18.01 -22.21 -19.31
N ASP A 85 19.05 -21.98 -18.49
CA ASP A 85 19.72 -22.98 -17.65
C ASP A 85 18.98 -23.30 -16.38
N THR A 86 18.41 -22.27 -15.74
CA THR A 86 17.58 -22.40 -14.55
C THR A 86 16.21 -23.04 -14.84
N SER A 87 15.93 -23.42 -16.10
CA SER A 87 14.78 -24.24 -16.48
C SER A 87 15.09 -25.73 -16.65
N SER A 88 16.31 -26.17 -16.35
CA SER A 88 16.55 -27.59 -16.07
C SER A 88 15.85 -27.97 -14.75
N SER A 89 15.17 -29.11 -14.77
CA SER A 89 14.24 -29.63 -13.75
C SER A 89 14.85 -29.90 -12.36
N HIS A 90 16.11 -29.54 -12.12
CA HIS A 90 16.89 -30.02 -10.97
C HIS A 90 17.33 -28.92 -10.01
N GLN A 91 17.10 -27.64 -10.31
CA GLN A 91 17.40 -26.59 -9.35
C GLN A 91 16.23 -26.46 -8.37
N LYS A 92 16.40 -27.04 -7.18
CA LYS A 92 15.45 -26.89 -6.07
C LYS A 92 15.43 -25.40 -5.69
N LEU A 93 14.27 -24.77 -5.84
CA LEU A 93 14.11 -23.37 -5.47
C LEU A 93 14.31 -23.22 -3.96
N ASP A 94 15.36 -22.52 -3.55
CA ASP A 94 15.54 -22.15 -2.15
C ASP A 94 14.71 -20.92 -1.83
N PHE A 95 13.48 -21.15 -1.37
CA PHE A 95 12.58 -20.07 -0.98
C PHE A 95 13.08 -19.30 0.24
N SER A 96 13.87 -19.88 1.13
CA SER A 96 14.42 -19.17 2.29
C SER A 96 15.38 -18.09 1.82
N GLN A 97 16.34 -18.46 0.97
CA GLN A 97 17.27 -17.52 0.36
C GLN A 97 16.55 -16.48 -0.51
N LEU A 98 15.52 -16.89 -1.25
CA LEU A 98 14.75 -15.99 -2.10
C LEU A 98 13.99 -14.93 -1.29
N ILE A 99 13.43 -15.31 -0.14
CA ILE A 99 12.73 -14.40 0.77
C ILE A 99 13.71 -13.42 1.42
N GLU A 100 14.90 -13.88 1.82
CA GLU A 100 15.97 -13.02 2.34
C GLU A 100 16.45 -12.00 1.29
N THR A 101 16.72 -12.47 0.08
CA THR A 101 17.10 -11.58 -1.05
C THR A 101 15.99 -10.57 -1.35
N TYR A 102 14.73 -10.99 -1.28
CA TYR A 102 13.62 -10.06 -1.47
C TYR A 102 13.48 -9.06 -0.31
N ARG A 103 13.79 -9.45 0.93
CA ARG A 103 13.82 -8.53 2.09
C ARG A 103 14.77 -7.37 1.83
N GLU A 104 15.96 -7.68 1.33
CA GLU A 104 16.98 -6.69 0.95
C GLU A 104 16.50 -5.79 -0.19
N PHE A 105 15.74 -6.33 -1.15
CA PHE A 105 15.17 -5.57 -2.26
C PHE A 105 14.08 -4.57 -1.82
N VAL A 106 13.41 -4.79 -0.67
CA VAL A 106 12.40 -3.87 -0.13
C VAL A 106 12.79 -3.25 1.23
N PRO A 107 13.89 -2.47 1.30
CA PRO A 107 14.41 -1.94 2.56
C PRO A 107 13.44 -0.96 3.23
N ASN A 108 12.54 -0.35 2.45
CA ASN A 108 11.53 0.60 2.94
C ASN A 108 10.39 -0.05 3.73
N ALA A 109 10.25 -1.38 3.71
CA ALA A 109 9.26 -2.06 4.54
C ALA A 109 9.79 -2.18 5.98
N GLY A 110 9.19 -1.45 6.93
CA GLY A 110 9.50 -1.62 8.35
C GLY A 110 9.13 -3.02 8.85
N ASP A 111 9.77 -3.50 9.92
CA ASP A 111 9.67 -4.90 10.37
C ASP A 111 8.23 -5.34 10.64
N LYS A 112 7.42 -4.51 11.31
CA LYS A 112 5.99 -4.79 11.51
C LYS A 112 5.22 -5.00 10.21
N THR A 113 5.56 -4.24 9.17
CA THR A 113 4.92 -4.38 7.84
C THR A 113 5.41 -5.67 7.17
N TRP A 114 6.69 -5.98 7.29
CA TRP A 114 7.28 -7.20 6.77
C TRP A 114 6.64 -8.43 7.42
N GLU A 115 6.67 -8.52 8.75
CA GLU A 115 6.09 -9.61 9.53
C GLU A 115 4.58 -9.75 9.32
N GLY A 116 3.85 -8.62 9.25
CA GLY A 116 2.40 -8.63 9.16
C GLY A 116 1.84 -8.91 7.77
N PHE A 117 2.52 -8.46 6.70
CA PHE A 117 1.96 -8.49 5.34
C PHE A 117 2.82 -9.18 4.29
N TYR A 118 4.15 -9.18 4.43
CA TYR A 118 5.04 -9.83 3.46
C TYR A 118 5.24 -11.30 3.85
N LEU A 119 5.79 -11.53 5.04
CA LEU A 119 6.20 -12.85 5.47
C LEU A 119 5.09 -13.92 5.40
N PRO A 120 3.82 -13.62 5.75
CA PRO A 120 2.75 -14.61 5.66
C PRO A 120 2.49 -15.08 4.22
N VAL A 121 2.42 -14.16 3.24
CA VAL A 121 2.19 -14.54 1.83
C VAL A 121 3.41 -15.19 1.20
N LEU A 122 4.62 -14.77 1.59
CA LEU A 122 5.86 -15.36 1.09
C LEU A 122 6.03 -16.80 1.60
N ARG A 123 5.71 -17.06 2.87
CA ARG A 123 5.67 -18.41 3.43
C ARG A 123 4.62 -19.28 2.75
N ASN A 124 3.43 -18.74 2.47
CA ASN A 124 2.40 -19.48 1.73
C ASN A 124 2.84 -19.77 0.29
N CYS A 125 3.57 -18.85 -0.34
CA CYS A 125 4.19 -19.06 -1.64
C CYS A 125 5.21 -20.19 -1.58
N ALA A 126 6.13 -20.20 -0.60
CA ALA A 126 7.11 -21.28 -0.43
C ALA A 126 6.42 -22.64 -0.27
N LYS A 127 5.41 -22.72 0.61
CA LYS A 127 4.61 -23.93 0.83
C LYS A 127 3.91 -24.44 -0.43
N ALA A 128 3.45 -23.54 -1.31
CA ALA A 128 2.80 -23.94 -2.56
C ALA A 128 3.74 -24.70 -3.51
N PHE A 129 5.07 -24.58 -3.34
CA PHE A 129 6.08 -25.28 -4.15
C PHE A 129 6.68 -26.52 -3.47
N GLU A 130 6.28 -26.86 -2.24
CA GLU A 130 6.73 -28.09 -1.55
C GLU A 130 6.12 -29.37 -2.17
N GLY A 131 4.97 -29.25 -2.82
CA GLY A 131 4.27 -30.34 -3.53
C GLY A 131 4.22 -30.14 -5.04
N ARG A 132 3.11 -30.54 -5.67
CA ARG A 132 2.83 -30.18 -7.08
C ARG A 132 2.64 -28.67 -7.16
N PRO A 133 3.53 -27.92 -7.86
CA PRO A 133 3.41 -26.49 -7.95
C PRO A 133 2.09 -26.09 -8.62
N PRO A 134 1.54 -24.90 -8.31
CA PRO A 134 0.38 -24.38 -9.00
C PRO A 134 0.59 -24.30 -10.51
N VAL A 135 -0.51 -24.39 -11.26
CA VAL A 135 -0.49 -24.39 -12.73
C VAL A 135 -0.04 -23.04 -13.30
N ASP A 136 -0.34 -21.95 -12.61
CA ASP A 136 0.01 -20.58 -13.02
C ASP A 136 0.02 -19.61 -11.81
N GLY A 137 0.28 -18.34 -12.10
CA GLY A 137 0.32 -17.26 -11.12
C GLY A 137 -1.04 -16.92 -10.51
N GLU A 138 -2.15 -17.18 -11.21
CA GLU A 138 -3.50 -16.98 -10.67
C GLU A 138 -3.81 -18.02 -9.60
N ALA A 139 -3.60 -19.31 -9.91
CA ALA A 139 -3.76 -20.42 -8.98
C ALA A 139 -2.83 -20.25 -7.77
N LEU A 140 -1.57 -19.86 -8.00
CA LEU A 140 -0.62 -19.56 -6.92
C LEU A 140 -1.12 -18.42 -6.03
N ALA A 141 -1.59 -17.31 -6.61
CA ALA A 141 -2.08 -16.18 -5.84
C ALA A 141 -3.34 -16.53 -5.03
N MET A 142 -4.27 -17.27 -5.62
CA MET A 142 -5.48 -17.74 -4.94
C MET A 142 -5.15 -18.63 -3.75
N GLN A 143 -4.22 -19.58 -3.92
CA GLN A 143 -3.75 -20.45 -2.85
C GLN A 143 -3.05 -19.65 -1.73
N CYS A 144 -2.14 -18.73 -2.09
CA CYS A 144 -1.37 -17.95 -1.12
C CYS A 144 -2.25 -17.04 -0.26
N LEU A 145 -3.36 -16.56 -0.82
CA LEU A 145 -4.27 -15.62 -0.17
C LEU A 145 -5.45 -16.30 0.55
N ALA A 146 -5.61 -17.62 0.40
CA ALA A 146 -6.78 -18.36 0.89
C ALA A 146 -7.09 -18.17 2.37
N GLN A 147 -6.07 -17.96 3.21
CA GLN A 147 -6.24 -17.77 4.67
C GLN A 147 -6.96 -16.48 5.06
N TRP A 148 -7.10 -15.51 4.16
CA TRP A 148 -7.83 -14.27 4.43
C TRP A 148 -9.14 -14.21 3.63
N GLU A 149 -10.23 -13.90 4.33
CA GLU A 149 -11.54 -13.67 3.74
C GLU A 149 -11.47 -12.58 2.64
N GLN A 150 -12.23 -12.78 1.56
CA GLN A 150 -12.33 -11.82 0.47
C GLN A 150 -12.88 -10.46 0.94
N GLY A 151 -12.45 -9.39 0.26
CA GLY A 151 -12.84 -8.02 0.57
C GLY A 151 -12.25 -7.43 1.85
N THR A 152 -11.43 -8.18 2.58
CA THR A 152 -10.76 -7.65 3.77
C THR A 152 -9.53 -6.81 3.40
N ARG A 153 -9.28 -5.76 4.19
CA ARG A 153 -8.09 -4.91 4.04
C ARG A 153 -6.79 -5.71 4.20
N MET A 154 -6.79 -6.72 5.06
CA MET A 154 -5.65 -7.62 5.26
C MET A 154 -5.33 -8.39 3.97
N ARG A 155 -6.32 -9.07 3.37
CA ARG A 155 -6.15 -9.75 2.08
C ARG A 155 -5.64 -8.80 1.00
N GLN A 156 -6.21 -7.60 0.90
CA GLN A 156 -5.77 -6.60 -0.06
C GLN A 156 -4.30 -6.21 0.11
N MET A 157 -3.85 -5.98 1.36
CA MET A 157 -2.45 -5.65 1.64
C MET A 157 -1.51 -6.80 1.31
N CYS A 158 -1.83 -8.00 1.77
CA CYS A 158 -1.10 -9.22 1.49
C CYS A 158 -0.99 -9.48 -0.01
N ARG A 159 -2.08 -9.31 -0.77
CA ARG A 159 -2.08 -9.43 -2.24
C ARG A 159 -1.10 -8.46 -2.90
N GLN A 160 -1.12 -7.19 -2.50
CA GLN A 160 -0.18 -6.21 -3.05
C GLN A 160 1.28 -6.62 -2.80
N LYS A 161 1.57 -7.21 -1.64
CA LYS A 161 2.94 -7.64 -1.29
C LYS A 161 3.34 -8.89 -2.06
N LEU A 162 2.43 -9.85 -2.18
CA LEU A 162 2.61 -11.04 -3.00
C LEU A 162 2.86 -10.69 -4.47
N TYR A 163 2.06 -9.79 -5.04
CA TYR A 163 2.21 -9.39 -6.44
C TYR A 163 3.54 -8.70 -6.70
N SER A 164 3.96 -7.81 -5.79
CA SER A 164 5.28 -7.19 -5.85
C SER A 164 6.39 -8.25 -5.83
N PHE A 165 6.25 -9.29 -5.02
CA PHE A 165 7.21 -10.40 -4.95
C PHE A 165 7.22 -11.24 -6.22
N LEU A 166 6.06 -11.66 -6.71
CA LEU A 166 5.96 -12.50 -7.91
C LEU A 166 6.48 -11.76 -9.15
N ASN A 167 6.13 -10.48 -9.31
CA ASN A 167 6.69 -9.64 -10.38
C ASN A 167 8.21 -9.56 -10.28
N TRP A 168 8.75 -9.27 -9.10
CA TRP A 168 10.19 -9.21 -8.88
C TRP A 168 10.87 -10.56 -9.19
N ALA A 169 10.33 -11.67 -8.66
CA ALA A 169 10.90 -13.00 -8.81
C ALA A 169 10.89 -13.47 -10.27
N VAL A 170 9.81 -13.20 -11.01
CA VAL A 170 9.72 -13.52 -12.45
C VAL A 170 10.68 -12.65 -13.26
N GLN A 171 10.70 -11.34 -13.03
CA GLN A 171 11.56 -10.40 -13.78
C GLN A 171 13.06 -10.69 -13.58
N ARG A 172 13.44 -11.17 -12.38
CA ARG A 172 14.82 -11.54 -12.04
C ARG A 172 15.18 -12.98 -12.42
N GLY A 173 14.25 -13.74 -13.00
CA GLY A 173 14.49 -15.12 -13.44
C GLY A 173 14.49 -16.15 -12.31
N HIS A 174 14.08 -15.78 -11.09
CA HIS A 174 13.92 -16.69 -9.97
C HIS A 174 12.67 -17.58 -10.10
N LEU A 175 11.61 -17.09 -10.75
CA LEU A 175 10.40 -17.86 -11.05
C LEU A 175 10.10 -17.88 -12.56
N LYS A 176 9.42 -18.95 -13.01
CA LYS A 176 8.96 -19.07 -14.40
C LYS A 176 7.92 -17.98 -14.74
N PRO A 177 7.88 -17.45 -15.98
CA PRO A 177 6.92 -16.42 -16.38
C PRO A 177 5.44 -16.77 -16.17
N ILE A 178 5.10 -18.06 -16.18
CA ILE A 178 3.74 -18.55 -15.89
C ILE A 178 3.24 -18.18 -14.47
N TYR A 179 4.16 -17.87 -13.55
CA TYR A 179 3.85 -17.42 -12.18
C TYR A 179 3.71 -15.90 -12.03
N SER A 180 3.69 -15.14 -13.14
CA SER A 180 3.38 -13.72 -13.10
C SER A 180 1.98 -13.52 -12.48
N PRO A 181 1.81 -12.54 -11.58
CA PRO A 181 0.51 -12.30 -10.98
C PRO A 181 -0.49 -11.83 -12.07
N PRO A 182 -1.77 -12.21 -11.98
CA PRO A 182 -2.77 -11.73 -12.92
C PRO A 182 -3.00 -10.23 -12.76
N ALA A 183 -3.47 -9.57 -13.83
CA ALA A 183 -3.76 -8.14 -13.81
C ALA A 183 -4.84 -7.78 -12.77
N THR A 184 -5.83 -8.65 -12.61
CA THR A 184 -6.89 -8.55 -11.62
C THR A 184 -7.19 -9.91 -11.02
N LEU A 185 -7.55 -9.94 -9.74
CA LEU A 185 -8.18 -11.10 -9.10
C LEU A 185 -9.64 -10.74 -8.80
N PRO A 186 -10.60 -11.65 -9.06
CA PRO A 186 -11.97 -11.46 -8.65
C PRO A 186 -12.02 -11.42 -7.11
N GLU A 187 -12.34 -10.25 -6.54
CA GLU A 187 -12.52 -10.08 -5.10
C GLU A 187 -13.87 -9.42 -4.83
N THR A 188 -14.60 -9.95 -3.85
CA THR A 188 -15.74 -9.22 -3.28
C THR A 188 -15.24 -7.95 -2.61
N LEU A 189 -15.94 -6.83 -2.81
CA LEU A 189 -15.64 -5.57 -2.12
C LEU A 189 -16.61 -5.39 -0.96
N LYS A 190 -16.07 -5.20 0.26
CA LYS A 190 -16.90 -4.81 1.40
C LYS A 190 -17.23 -3.31 1.30
N PRO A 191 -18.47 -2.90 1.60
CA PRO A 191 -18.84 -1.48 1.58
C PRO A 191 -17.99 -0.70 2.57
N LYS A 192 -17.66 0.55 2.20
CA LYS A 192 -16.91 1.46 3.07
C LYS A 192 -17.74 1.76 4.31
N ARG A 193 -17.13 1.64 5.49
CA ARG A 193 -17.78 1.99 6.75
C ARG A 193 -18.10 3.48 6.79
N ILE A 194 -19.31 3.78 7.27
CA ILE A 194 -19.84 5.12 7.42
C ILE A 194 -19.54 5.58 8.85
N GLY A 195 -18.80 6.68 9.02
CA GLY A 195 -18.37 7.15 10.35
C GLY A 195 -19.43 8.02 11.03
N TYR A 196 -19.69 7.82 12.32
CA TYR A 196 -20.71 8.60 13.04
C TYR A 196 -20.19 10.00 13.40
N PRO A 197 -20.83 11.12 12.97
CA PRO A 197 -20.50 12.46 13.45
C PRO A 197 -21.22 12.76 14.77
N LEU A 198 -20.46 13.02 15.83
CA LEU A 198 -21.04 13.42 17.12
C LEU A 198 -21.80 14.75 16.99
N SER A 199 -22.89 14.91 17.73
CA SER A 199 -23.51 16.21 17.97
C SER A 199 -22.79 16.96 19.11
N ASP A 200 -23.03 18.26 19.20
CA ASP A 200 -22.47 19.09 20.27
C ASP A 200 -22.97 18.65 21.64
N ALA A 201 -24.27 18.36 21.76
CA ALA A 201 -24.88 17.80 22.96
C ALA A 201 -24.22 16.47 23.39
N GLN A 202 -23.89 15.58 22.44
CA GLN A 202 -23.18 14.33 22.77
C GLN A 202 -21.74 14.59 23.25
N ILE A 203 -21.05 15.57 22.67
CA ILE A 203 -19.72 15.98 23.14
C ILE A 203 -19.82 16.50 24.57
N LEU A 204 -20.75 17.39 24.86
CA LEU A 204 -20.99 17.92 26.21
C LEU A 204 -21.34 16.79 27.19
N GLN A 205 -22.24 15.89 26.83
CA GLN A 205 -22.59 14.73 27.66
C GLN A 205 -21.37 13.84 27.98
N ILE A 206 -20.48 13.61 27.01
CA ILE A 206 -19.21 12.88 27.24
C ILE A 206 -18.35 13.64 28.26
N LEU A 207 -18.21 14.96 28.09
CA LEU A 207 -17.38 15.81 28.94
C LEU A 207 -17.94 15.86 30.37
N ASP A 208 -19.24 16.02 30.56
CA ASP A 208 -19.87 16.12 31.88
C ASP A 208 -19.80 14.82 32.67
N ASN A 209 -19.75 13.68 31.97
CA ASN A 209 -19.63 12.35 32.58
C ASN A 209 -18.18 11.85 32.69
N LEU A 210 -17.18 12.71 32.46
CA LEU A 210 -15.80 12.35 32.77
C LEU A 210 -15.59 12.31 34.29
N PRO A 211 -14.92 11.28 34.83
CA PRO A 211 -14.56 11.27 36.25
C PRO A 211 -13.70 12.50 36.60
N GLN A 212 -13.70 12.87 37.88
CA GLN A 212 -12.86 13.96 38.37
C GLN A 212 -11.39 13.53 38.52
N GLY A 213 -10.48 14.50 38.54
CA GLY A 213 -9.06 14.31 38.81
C GLY A 213 -8.15 14.63 37.62
N GLU A 214 -6.87 14.87 37.93
CA GLU A 214 -5.90 15.42 36.98
C GLU A 214 -5.81 14.60 35.67
N LYS A 215 -5.74 13.27 35.78
CA LYS A 215 -5.72 12.37 34.63
C LYS A 215 -6.89 12.60 33.69
N HIS A 216 -8.09 12.81 34.24
CA HIS A 216 -9.31 13.01 33.48
C HIS A 216 -9.42 14.42 32.92
N ASN A 217 -8.87 15.42 33.60
CA ASN A 217 -8.74 16.79 33.10
C ASN A 217 -7.86 16.84 31.85
N ARG A 218 -6.75 16.09 31.81
CA ARG A 218 -5.92 15.96 30.61
C ARG A 218 -6.71 15.37 29.43
N TRP A 219 -7.50 14.32 29.68
CA TRP A 219 -8.37 13.74 28.64
C TRP A 219 -9.52 14.66 28.23
N ARG A 220 -10.09 15.43 29.16
CA ARG A 220 -11.07 16.49 28.88
C ARG A 220 -10.47 17.48 27.88
N PHE A 221 -9.27 17.98 28.15
CA PHE A 221 -8.56 18.89 27.27
C PHE A 221 -8.32 18.29 25.87
N ALA A 222 -7.87 17.03 25.80
CA ALA A 222 -7.67 16.33 24.53
C ALA A 222 -8.97 16.17 23.71
N ILE A 223 -10.10 15.83 24.36
CA ILE A 223 -11.41 15.71 23.71
C ILE A 223 -11.88 17.06 23.19
N GLN A 224 -11.72 18.13 23.98
CA GLN A 224 -12.04 19.50 23.59
C GLN A 224 -11.24 19.93 22.35
N LEU A 225 -9.93 19.69 22.33
CA LEU A 225 -9.06 19.95 21.17
C LEU A 225 -9.51 19.17 19.92
N CYS A 226 -9.83 17.89 20.05
CA CYS A 226 -10.32 17.09 18.92
C CYS A 226 -11.67 17.58 18.38
N SER A 227 -12.55 18.04 19.26
CA SER A 227 -13.89 18.51 18.92
C SER A 227 -13.89 19.86 18.22
N VAL A 228 -13.07 20.80 18.71
CA VAL A 228 -13.01 22.18 18.21
C VAL A 228 -12.20 22.29 16.94
N TYR A 229 -11.09 21.55 16.80
CA TYR A 229 -10.17 21.70 15.66
C TYR A 229 -10.23 20.52 14.67
N GLY A 230 -11.14 19.57 14.88
CA GLY A 230 -11.31 18.40 14.03
C GLY A 230 -10.05 17.53 13.94
N LEU A 231 -9.26 17.44 15.01
CA LEU A 231 -7.97 16.76 15.00
C LEU A 231 -8.09 15.26 14.77
N ARG A 232 -7.09 14.68 14.09
CA ARG A 232 -6.81 13.25 14.28
C ARG A 232 -6.21 13.08 15.69
N PRO A 233 -6.53 12.03 16.45
CA PRO A 233 -5.99 11.90 17.80
C PRO A 233 -4.45 11.91 17.86
N GLU A 234 -3.75 11.44 16.82
CA GLU A 234 -2.29 11.51 16.74
C GLU A 234 -1.77 12.96 16.61
N GLU A 235 -2.53 13.88 16.01
CA GLU A 235 -2.14 15.28 15.82
C GLU A 235 -1.96 16.02 17.14
N LEU A 236 -2.56 15.54 18.24
CA LEU A 236 -2.40 16.09 19.59
C LEU A 236 -0.92 16.14 20.02
N ARG A 237 -0.10 15.15 19.63
CA ARG A 237 1.34 15.10 19.96
C ARG A 237 2.15 16.21 19.26
N TYR A 238 1.62 16.72 18.16
CA TYR A 238 2.34 17.61 17.24
C TYR A 238 1.74 19.02 17.22
N LEU A 239 0.99 19.40 18.24
CA LEU A 239 0.48 20.77 18.37
C LEU A 239 1.62 21.73 18.69
N ARG A 240 1.63 22.89 18.03
CA ARG A 240 2.61 23.96 18.23
C ARG A 240 1.91 25.31 18.19
N ILE A 241 2.32 26.21 19.08
CA ILE A 241 2.03 27.63 18.93
C ILE A 241 3.13 28.23 18.05
N LYS A 242 2.74 29.04 17.07
CA LYS A 242 3.65 29.79 16.20
C LYS A 242 3.24 31.25 16.17
N ASP A 243 4.18 32.14 15.93
CA ASP A 243 3.85 33.53 15.64
C ASP A 243 3.25 33.64 14.23
N GLY A 244 2.09 34.28 14.13
CA GLY A 244 1.40 34.56 12.90
C GLY A 244 1.19 36.06 12.70
N ALA A 245 0.65 36.43 11.53
CA ALA A 245 0.45 37.82 11.15
C ALA A 245 -0.44 38.61 12.14
N ASN A 246 -1.39 37.92 12.78
CA ASN A 246 -2.34 38.51 13.72
C ASN A 246 -2.14 38.01 15.16
N GLY A 247 -0.89 37.69 15.52
CA GLY A 247 -0.52 37.14 16.82
C GLY A 247 -0.36 35.62 16.80
N ALA A 248 -0.37 35.02 17.99
CA ALA A 248 -0.13 33.59 18.15
C ALA A 248 -1.17 32.74 17.41
N GLU A 249 -0.71 31.70 16.71
CA GLU A 249 -1.53 30.76 15.96
C GLU A 249 -1.28 29.34 16.43
N LEU A 250 -2.37 28.56 16.55
CA LEU A 250 -2.28 27.14 16.80
C LEU A 250 -2.08 26.35 15.49
N TRP A 251 -1.06 25.51 15.45
CA TRP A 251 -0.69 24.65 14.33
C TRP A 251 -0.62 23.18 14.75
N THR A 252 -0.79 22.27 13.80
CA THR A 252 -0.15 20.95 13.89
C THR A 252 1.02 20.89 12.92
N ILE A 253 2.11 20.27 13.35
CA ILE A 253 3.23 19.90 12.49
C ILE A 253 3.21 18.42 12.09
N TYR A 254 2.11 17.70 12.37
CA TYR A 254 1.96 16.31 11.96
C TYR A 254 1.88 16.18 10.43
N GLN A 255 2.72 15.32 9.87
CA GLN A 255 2.79 15.07 8.42
C GLN A 255 2.42 13.62 8.13
N LYS A 256 1.18 13.41 7.70
CA LYS A 256 0.64 12.08 7.39
C LYS A 256 1.11 11.63 6.01
N SER A 257 1.56 10.37 5.88
CA SER A 257 1.78 9.76 4.57
C SER A 257 0.50 9.76 3.72
N MET A 258 0.60 10.20 2.47
CA MET A 258 -0.52 10.26 1.54
C MET A 258 -0.83 8.93 0.84
N GLY A 259 0.04 7.92 0.99
CA GLY A 259 -0.09 6.64 0.30
C GLY A 259 0.16 6.75 -1.22
N GLY A 260 0.71 5.70 -1.82
CA GLY A 260 0.86 5.56 -3.28
C GLY A 260 1.92 6.46 -3.96
N THR A 261 2.31 7.59 -3.38
CA THR A 261 3.22 8.55 -4.00
C THR A 261 4.52 8.67 -3.19
N LYS A 262 5.67 8.41 -3.84
CA LYS A 262 7.06 8.41 -3.32
C LYS A 262 7.31 9.29 -2.09
N GLY A 263 6.99 8.80 -0.88
CA GLY A 263 7.26 9.51 0.38
C GLY A 263 6.45 10.79 0.63
N ALA A 264 5.45 11.11 -0.19
CA ALA A 264 4.66 12.33 -0.03
C ALA A 264 3.89 12.32 1.30
N LYS A 265 4.00 13.43 2.04
CA LYS A 265 3.29 13.65 3.29
C LYS A 265 2.46 14.92 3.23
N THR A 266 1.39 14.99 4.02
CA THR A 266 0.66 16.23 4.24
C THR A 266 1.58 17.29 4.83
N GLN A 267 1.32 18.55 4.49
CA GLN A 267 2.06 19.67 5.08
C GLN A 267 1.52 20.01 6.49
N PRO A 268 2.35 20.62 7.36
CA PRO A 268 1.87 21.30 8.55
C PRO A 268 0.75 22.28 8.20
N ARG A 269 -0.21 22.46 9.10
CA ARG A 269 -1.35 23.37 8.87
C ARG A 269 -1.73 24.13 10.12
N ARG A 270 -2.25 25.33 9.92
CA ARG A 270 -2.96 26.11 10.93
C ARG A 270 -4.25 25.39 11.31
N LEU A 271 -4.61 25.46 12.58
CA LEU A 271 -5.87 24.94 13.09
C LEU A 271 -6.87 26.08 13.24
N HIS A 272 -8.08 25.85 12.73
CA HIS A 272 -9.18 26.80 12.79
C HIS A 272 -10.26 26.25 13.72
N PRO A 273 -10.72 27.03 14.72
CA PRO A 273 -11.70 26.53 15.67
C PRO A 273 -13.11 26.56 15.05
N LEU A 274 -13.84 25.46 15.21
CA LEU A 274 -15.29 25.43 15.14
C LEU A 274 -15.82 25.10 16.53
N LEU A 275 -16.26 26.14 17.25
CA LEU A 275 -16.68 26.02 18.65
C LEU A 275 -17.85 25.04 18.82
N VAL A 276 -17.89 24.38 19.98
CA VAL A 276 -19.02 23.56 20.42
C VAL A 276 -20.11 24.50 20.90
N ARG A 277 -21.36 24.22 20.55
CA ARG A 277 -22.53 25.01 20.97
C ARG A 277 -23.28 24.33 22.10
N ASP A 278 -23.79 25.13 23.03
CA ASP A 278 -24.68 24.65 24.08
C ASP A 278 -26.12 24.45 23.55
N ALA A 279 -27.03 23.96 24.40
CA ALA A 279 -28.43 23.71 24.07
C ALA A 279 -29.18 24.96 23.59
N ASP A 280 -28.80 26.14 24.08
CA ASP A 280 -29.33 27.43 23.66
C ASP A 280 -28.69 27.97 22.35
N GLY A 281 -27.74 27.23 21.79
CA GLY A 281 -27.00 27.61 20.58
C GLY A 281 -25.81 28.53 20.82
N SER A 282 -25.55 28.96 22.06
CA SER A 282 -24.40 29.79 22.41
C SER A 282 -23.09 29.06 22.15
N ALA A 283 -22.08 29.78 21.68
CA ALA A 283 -20.78 29.18 21.38
C ALA A 283 -19.91 29.10 22.63
N ILE A 284 -19.39 27.91 22.93
CA ILE A 284 -18.54 27.66 24.09
C ILE A 284 -17.07 27.82 23.70
N ASN A 285 -16.43 28.87 24.22
CA ASN A 285 -15.00 29.08 24.08
C ASN A 285 -14.23 28.59 25.30
N TRP A 286 -13.61 27.41 25.20
CA TRP A 286 -12.76 26.85 26.26
C TRP A 286 -11.33 27.42 26.30
N ASN A 287 -11.03 28.47 25.53
CA ASN A 287 -9.71 29.12 25.47
C ASN A 287 -8.55 28.15 25.19
N LEU A 288 -8.79 27.16 24.31
CA LEU A 288 -7.89 26.02 24.12
C LEU A 288 -6.49 26.39 23.61
N GLN A 289 -6.38 27.43 22.78
CA GLN A 289 -5.09 27.90 22.31
C GLN A 289 -4.25 28.46 23.46
N SER A 290 -4.85 29.36 24.27
CA SER A 290 -4.18 29.96 25.43
C SER A 290 -3.77 28.89 26.45
N ARG A 291 -4.64 27.90 26.69
CA ARG A 291 -4.35 26.74 27.55
C ARG A 291 -3.14 25.93 27.07
N LEU A 292 -3.02 25.73 25.76
CA LEU A 292 -1.84 25.09 25.18
C LEU A 292 -0.59 25.99 25.32
N GLN A 293 -0.73 27.29 25.13
CA GLN A 293 0.37 28.26 25.22
C GLN A 293 0.97 28.33 26.63
N VAL A 294 0.15 28.22 27.68
CA VAL A 294 0.62 28.13 29.08
C VAL A 294 1.08 26.72 29.48
N GLY A 295 1.12 25.77 28.54
CA GLY A 295 1.68 24.45 28.75
C GLY A 295 0.76 23.44 29.44
N GLU A 296 -0.57 23.57 29.32
CA GLU A 296 -1.49 22.57 29.86
C GLU A 296 -1.18 21.17 29.30
N LYS A 297 -1.03 20.20 30.20
CA LYS A 297 -0.54 18.86 29.85
C LYS A 297 -1.61 18.03 29.14
N LEU A 298 -1.24 17.48 27.98
CA LEU A 298 -2.01 16.44 27.29
C LEU A 298 -1.92 15.08 28.02
N PRO A 299 -2.87 14.16 27.78
CA PRO A 299 -2.82 12.83 28.34
C PRO A 299 -1.69 12.01 27.68
N PRO A 300 -1.23 10.93 28.31
CA PRO A 300 -0.24 10.05 27.68
C PRO A 300 -0.84 9.39 26.42
N LEU A 301 -0.27 9.68 25.25
CA LEU A 301 -0.73 9.18 23.94
C LEU A 301 -0.03 7.87 23.52
N ASN A 302 0.59 7.14 24.46
CA ASN A 302 1.46 5.98 24.21
C ASN A 302 2.59 6.32 23.19
N SER A 303 3.14 5.29 22.54
CA SER A 303 4.13 5.43 21.46
C SER A 303 3.58 6.17 20.24
N GLU A 304 4.48 6.68 19.41
CA GLU A 304 4.14 7.33 18.14
C GLU A 304 3.22 6.46 17.27
N GLY A 305 2.20 7.06 16.68
CA GLY A 305 1.17 6.39 15.87
C GLY A 305 0.01 5.77 16.66
N ASN A 306 0.09 5.72 17.99
CA ASN A 306 -0.92 5.09 18.85
C ASN A 306 -1.88 6.07 19.53
N GLY A 307 -1.89 7.36 19.17
CA GLY A 307 -2.76 8.37 19.80
C GLY A 307 -4.25 8.05 19.64
N SER A 308 -4.65 7.51 18.49
CA SER A 308 -6.04 7.06 18.29
C SER A 308 -6.39 5.86 19.16
N GLU A 309 -5.45 4.96 19.39
CA GLU A 309 -5.67 3.81 20.27
C GLU A 309 -5.75 4.26 21.73
N ALA A 310 -4.88 5.18 22.17
CA ALA A 310 -4.89 5.75 23.50
C ALA A 310 -6.25 6.40 23.82
N LEU A 311 -6.75 7.28 22.93
CA LEU A 311 -8.05 7.91 23.09
C LEU A 311 -9.19 6.89 23.05
N SER A 312 -9.15 5.93 22.13
CA SER A 312 -10.16 4.86 22.08
C SER A 312 -10.19 4.04 23.37
N ARG A 313 -9.02 3.70 23.94
CA ARG A 313 -8.93 2.90 25.16
C ARG A 313 -9.47 3.65 26.36
N TYR A 314 -9.24 4.96 26.42
CA TYR A 314 -9.82 5.82 27.45
C TYR A 314 -11.36 5.90 27.34
N LEU A 315 -11.87 6.21 26.14
CA LEU A 315 -13.31 6.40 25.90
C LEU A 315 -14.12 5.12 26.06
N ARG A 316 -13.57 3.95 25.67
CA ARG A 316 -14.24 2.65 25.84
C ARG A 316 -14.48 2.26 27.31
N ARG A 317 -13.89 2.97 28.26
CA ARG A 317 -14.14 2.80 29.71
C ARG A 317 -15.23 3.75 30.22
N ARG A 318 -15.96 4.44 29.34
CA ARG A 318 -17.05 5.36 29.70
C ARG A 318 -18.36 4.76 29.23
N THR A 319 -19.30 4.61 30.16
CA THR A 319 -20.64 4.06 29.90
C THR A 319 -21.38 4.89 28.85
N VAL A 320 -21.35 6.22 28.96
CA VAL A 320 -21.92 7.16 27.99
C VAL A 320 -21.40 6.92 26.57
N TRP A 321 -20.09 6.75 26.42
CA TRP A 321 -19.48 6.46 25.11
C TRP A 321 -19.93 5.11 24.55
N LEU A 322 -20.03 4.07 25.39
CA LEU A 322 -20.50 2.75 24.95
C LEU A 322 -21.97 2.80 24.51
N SER A 323 -22.83 3.53 25.23
CA SER A 323 -24.22 3.75 24.83
C SER A 323 -24.31 4.40 23.44
N MET A 324 -23.60 5.51 23.24
CA MET A 324 -23.58 6.21 21.95
C MET A 324 -23.02 5.33 20.82
N ARG A 325 -22.09 4.40 21.12
CA ARG A 325 -21.58 3.46 20.12
C ARG A 325 -22.66 2.48 19.65
N GLU A 326 -23.49 1.99 20.55
CA GLU A 326 -24.61 1.13 20.17
C GLU A 326 -25.68 1.92 19.40
N ASP A 327 -25.95 3.17 19.77
CA ASP A 327 -26.85 4.06 19.02
C ASP A 327 -26.37 4.28 17.58
N ALA A 328 -25.09 4.61 17.41
CA ALA A 328 -24.48 4.77 16.10
C ALA A 328 -24.57 3.47 15.28
N LYS A 329 -24.32 2.31 15.92
CA LYS A 329 -24.40 1.00 15.28
C LYS A 329 -25.82 0.68 14.81
N ARG A 330 -26.85 1.02 15.60
CA ARG A 330 -28.26 0.89 15.20
C ARG A 330 -28.60 1.73 13.96
N GLN A 331 -27.88 2.83 13.74
CA GLN A 331 -28.01 3.68 12.54
C GLN A 331 -27.12 3.22 11.37
N GLY A 332 -26.43 2.08 11.49
CA GLY A 332 -25.48 1.60 10.47
C GLY A 332 -24.18 2.40 10.40
N GLU A 333 -23.92 3.27 11.37
CA GLU A 333 -22.71 4.09 11.43
C GLU A 333 -21.72 3.58 12.49
N GLN A 334 -20.47 4.03 12.40
CA GLN A 334 -19.40 3.62 13.31
C GLN A 334 -18.89 4.80 14.14
N LEU A 335 -19.15 4.77 15.45
CA LEU A 335 -18.61 5.74 16.39
C LEU A 335 -17.21 5.32 16.86
N THR A 336 -16.24 6.20 16.61
CA THR A 336 -14.79 6.00 16.88
C THR A 336 -14.17 7.32 17.34
N PRO A 337 -12.90 7.37 17.77
CA PRO A 337 -12.23 8.65 18.02
C PRO A 337 -12.25 9.64 16.84
N TYR A 338 -12.39 9.15 15.60
CA TYR A 338 -12.54 10.03 14.43
C TYR A 338 -13.91 10.71 14.36
N SER A 339 -14.88 10.33 15.19
CA SER A 339 -16.21 10.94 15.26
C SER A 339 -16.18 12.42 15.66
N PHE A 340 -15.21 12.85 16.48
CA PHE A 340 -14.98 14.28 16.76
C PHE A 340 -14.56 15.06 15.51
N ARG A 341 -13.71 14.44 14.68
CA ARG A 341 -13.32 15.00 13.39
C ARG A 341 -14.47 14.99 12.37
N HIS A 342 -15.33 13.99 12.41
CA HIS A 342 -16.54 13.97 11.61
C HIS A 342 -17.53 15.07 12.02
N ARG A 343 -17.69 15.33 13.32
CA ARG A 343 -18.44 16.49 13.84
C ARG A 343 -17.92 17.80 13.26
N TYR A 344 -16.60 18.02 13.33
CA TYR A 344 -15.98 19.24 12.78
C TYR A 344 -16.29 19.41 11.30
N ALA A 345 -16.10 18.36 10.49
CA ALA A 345 -16.42 18.41 9.06
C ALA A 345 -17.91 18.70 8.81
N LYS A 346 -18.81 17.98 9.48
CA LYS A 346 -20.27 18.16 9.33
C LYS A 346 -20.70 19.57 9.71
N GLY A 347 -20.18 20.11 10.80
CA GLY A 347 -20.48 21.47 11.26
C GLY A 347 -19.97 22.54 10.30
N MET A 348 -18.77 22.37 9.72
CA MET A 348 -18.25 23.30 8.71
C MET A 348 -19.09 23.29 7.42
N HIS A 349 -19.55 22.11 6.98
CA HIS A 349 -20.48 21.98 5.86
C HIS A 349 -21.83 22.64 6.15
N ALA A 350 -22.39 22.42 7.35
CA ALA A 350 -23.64 23.04 7.78
C ALA A 350 -23.54 24.58 7.89
N ALA A 351 -22.35 25.11 8.19
CA ALA A 351 -22.05 26.53 8.20
C ALA A 351 -21.73 27.11 6.80
N ASN A 352 -21.93 26.34 5.73
CA ASN A 352 -21.67 26.73 4.34
C ASN A 352 -20.24 27.23 4.08
N ILE A 353 -19.25 26.72 4.84
CA ILE A 353 -17.84 27.05 4.57
C ILE A 353 -17.41 26.43 3.24
N PRO A 354 -16.69 27.15 2.36
CA PRO A 354 -16.27 26.58 1.08
C PRO A 354 -15.44 25.31 1.24
N ILE A 355 -15.71 24.31 0.39
CA ILE A 355 -15.11 22.96 0.47
C ILE A 355 -13.57 23.02 0.43
N ALA A 356 -13.00 23.96 -0.33
CA ALA A 356 -11.56 24.18 -0.37
C ALA A 356 -11.00 24.53 1.02
N ASN A 357 -11.62 25.49 1.71
CA ASN A 357 -11.23 25.91 3.05
C ASN A 357 -11.45 24.81 4.10
N ILE A 358 -12.55 24.03 4.00
CA ILE A 358 -12.74 22.87 4.89
C ILE A 358 -11.64 21.84 4.64
N SER A 359 -11.30 21.57 3.38
CA SER A 359 -10.25 20.62 3.00
C SER A 359 -8.89 21.04 3.53
N GLU A 360 -8.54 22.33 3.38
CA GLU A 360 -7.32 22.93 3.92
C GLU A 360 -7.27 22.83 5.45
N ALA A 361 -8.31 23.28 6.16
CA ALA A 361 -8.39 23.21 7.61
C ALA A 361 -8.30 21.77 8.15
N MET A 362 -8.72 20.78 7.37
CA MET A 362 -8.58 19.36 7.71
C MET A 362 -7.25 18.76 7.24
N GLY A 363 -6.47 19.41 6.39
CA GLY A 363 -5.27 18.82 5.78
C GLY A 363 -5.63 17.66 4.84
N HIS A 364 -6.59 17.90 3.94
CA HIS A 364 -6.98 17.01 2.86
C HIS A 364 -6.79 17.72 1.51
N THR A 365 -6.53 16.94 0.45
CA THR A 365 -6.90 17.41 -0.90
C THR A 365 -8.42 17.40 -1.03
N ILE A 366 -8.96 18.22 -1.93
CA ILE A 366 -10.41 18.28 -2.19
C ILE A 366 -10.97 16.90 -2.54
N GLU A 367 -10.27 16.15 -3.40
CA GLU A 367 -10.65 14.78 -3.78
C GLU A 367 -10.76 13.84 -2.57
N VAL A 368 -9.75 13.84 -1.69
CA VAL A 368 -9.73 13.00 -0.49
C VAL A 368 -10.85 13.42 0.48
N HIS A 369 -11.11 14.73 0.58
CA HIS A 369 -12.20 15.24 1.40
C HIS A 369 -13.56 14.73 0.88
N LEU A 370 -13.84 14.91 -0.41
CA LEU A 370 -15.11 14.52 -1.02
C LEU A 370 -15.37 13.00 -0.93
N LYS A 371 -14.35 12.15 -1.09
CA LYS A 371 -14.44 10.69 -0.91
C LYS A 371 -14.98 10.26 0.46
N SER A 372 -14.97 11.13 1.47
CA SER A 372 -15.42 10.80 2.83
C SER A 372 -16.53 11.71 3.35
N TYR A 373 -16.61 12.96 2.88
CA TYR A 373 -17.45 13.99 3.47
C TYR A 373 -18.48 14.60 2.52
N ALA A 374 -18.54 14.19 1.24
CA ALA A 374 -19.57 14.67 0.31
C ALA A 374 -21.00 14.45 0.84
N ARG A 375 -21.21 13.38 1.64
CA ARG A 375 -22.49 13.08 2.30
C ARG A 375 -22.96 14.12 3.32
N PHE A 376 -22.10 15.05 3.75
CA PHE A 376 -22.46 16.11 4.69
C PHE A 376 -22.92 17.39 4.00
N LYS A 377 -23.01 17.41 2.67
CA LYS A 377 -23.61 18.51 1.92
C LYS A 377 -25.02 18.79 2.47
N PRO A 378 -25.32 20.04 2.88
CA PRO A 378 -26.67 20.43 3.27
C PRO A 378 -27.68 20.20 2.14
N ASN A 379 -28.90 19.80 2.48
CA ASN A 379 -29.99 19.69 1.53
C ASN A 379 -30.62 21.06 1.24
N ALA A 380 -29.84 21.97 0.65
CA ALA A 380 -30.24 23.35 0.35
C ALA A 380 -30.12 23.67 -1.16
N THR A 381 -30.04 22.64 -2.02
CA THR A 381 -29.73 22.86 -3.45
C THR A 381 -30.82 23.67 -4.14
N ALA A 382 -32.09 23.39 -3.86
CA ALA A 382 -33.21 24.14 -4.43
C ALA A 382 -33.18 25.61 -4.00
N ASP A 383 -33.02 25.87 -2.69
CA ASP A 383 -32.99 27.23 -2.13
C ASP A 383 -31.82 28.05 -2.68
N LEU A 384 -30.63 27.44 -2.78
CA LEU A 384 -29.45 28.08 -3.34
C LEU A 384 -29.63 28.43 -4.83
N VAL A 385 -30.26 27.54 -5.61
CA VAL A 385 -30.55 27.82 -7.02
C VAL A 385 -31.63 28.89 -7.16
N ALA A 386 -32.65 28.88 -6.30
CA ALA A 386 -33.68 29.92 -6.27
C ALA A 386 -33.07 31.30 -5.96
N ALA A 387 -32.18 31.38 -4.97
CA ALA A 387 -31.54 32.63 -4.56
C ALA A 387 -30.63 33.27 -5.63
N VAL A 388 -30.10 32.50 -6.58
CA VAL A 388 -29.30 33.04 -7.71
C VAL A 388 -30.19 33.66 -8.79
N ASN A 389 -31.44 33.20 -8.89
CA ASN A 389 -32.40 33.65 -9.90
C ASN A 389 -33.39 34.71 -9.36
N ALA A 390 -33.31 35.03 -8.06
CA ALA A 390 -34.06 36.11 -7.43
C ALA A 390 -33.27 37.42 -7.53
#